data_AF-A0AAN8Z3V2-F1
#
_entry.id   AF-A0AAN8Z3V2-F1
#
_cell.length_a   1.000
_cell.length_b   1.000
_cell.length_c   1.000
_cell.angle_alpha   90.00
_cell.angle_beta   90.00
_cell.angle_gamma   90.00
#
_symmetry.space_group_name_H-M   'P 1'
#
loop_
_entity.id
_entity.type
_entity.pdbx_description
1 polymer ?
#
loop_
_entity_poly.entity_id
_entity_poly.type
_entity_poly.pdbx_seq_one_letter_code
_entity_poly.pdbx_strand_id
1 'polypeptide(L)' 'MNLDKYMPDLAGLFSHVLVDVSSVRALCIRWYPRDNKKAPVKEKKHRAMDDIRESISELKYYREAIFKPSKSRK' A
#
# COMPACT_ATOMS: atom_id res chain seq x y z
N MET A 1 -0.84 -5.24 -15.22
CA MET A 1 0.19 -5.60 -16.22
C MET A 1 0.32 -7.11 -16.48
N ASN A 2 0.37 -8.02 -15.50
CA ASN A 2 0.23 -9.46 -15.78
C ASN A 2 -1.24 -9.90 -15.92
N LEU A 3 -2.14 -9.30 -15.13
CA LEU A 3 -3.56 -9.66 -15.13
C LEU A 3 -4.21 -9.36 -16.50
N ASP A 4 -3.90 -8.22 -17.11
CA ASP A 4 -4.42 -7.83 -18.42
C ASP A 4 -4.04 -8.82 -19.54
N LYS A 5 -2.89 -9.47 -19.41
CA LYS A 5 -2.35 -10.41 -20.41
C LYS A 5 -2.91 -11.82 -20.25
N TYR A 6 -3.06 -12.30 -19.02
CA TYR A 6 -3.41 -13.70 -18.74
C TYR A 6 -4.87 -13.88 -18.27
N MET A 7 -5.51 -12.82 -17.77
CA MET A 7 -6.87 -12.83 -17.22
C MET A 7 -7.61 -11.52 -17.55
N PRO A 8 -7.86 -11.23 -18.85
CA PRO A 8 -8.41 -9.94 -19.29
C PRO A 8 -9.81 -9.66 -18.75
N ASP A 9 -10.68 -10.68 -18.66
CA ASP A 9 -12.04 -10.53 -18.13
C ASP A 9 -12.03 -10.10 -16.66
N LEU A 10 -11.11 -10.66 -15.87
CA LEU A 10 -10.93 -10.31 -14.46
C LEU A 10 -10.34 -8.90 -14.32
N ALA A 11 -9.36 -8.56 -15.16
CA ALA A 11 -8.75 -7.23 -15.17
C ALA A 11 -9.80 -6.13 -15.46
N GLY A 12 -10.76 -6.41 -16.35
CA GLY A 12 -11.86 -5.50 -16.70
C GLY A 12 -12.82 -5.19 -15.55
N LEU A 13 -12.80 -5.96 -14.46
CA LEU A 13 -13.61 -5.69 -13.27
C LEU A 13 -12.95 -4.65 -12.33
N PHE A 14 -11.65 -4.40 -12.47
CA PHE A 14 -10.92 -3.46 -11.61
C PHE A 14 -10.88 -2.06 -12.22
N SER A 15 -10.70 -1.05 -11.36
CA SER A 15 -10.43 0.32 -11.82
C SER A 15 -9.07 0.42 -12.52
N HIS A 16 -8.96 1.35 -13.47
CA HIS A 16 -7.69 1.70 -14.11
C HIS A 16 -6.69 2.34 -13.14
N VAL A 17 -7.16 2.83 -11.98
CA VAL A 17 -6.30 3.42 -10.94
C VAL A 17 -5.84 2.34 -9.98
N LEU A 18 -4.52 2.18 -9.91
CA LEU A 18 -3.86 1.32 -8.94
C LEU A 18 -3.20 2.15 -7.84
N VAL A 19 -3.38 1.73 -6.59
CA VAL A 19 -2.71 2.31 -5.44
C VAL A 19 -1.57 1.39 -5.02
N ASP A 20 -0.34 1.80 -5.34
CA ASP A 20 0.86 1.06 -5.01
C ASP A 20 1.45 1.50 -3.65
N VAL A 21 1.41 0.59 -2.67
CA VAL A 21 1.95 0.80 -1.32
C VAL A 21 3.47 0.95 -1.35
N SER A 22 4.16 0.31 -2.30
CA SER A 22 5.63 0.38 -2.39
C SER A 22 6.11 1.78 -2.81
N SER A 23 5.36 2.45 -3.69
CA SER A 23 5.56 3.85 -4.03
C SER A 23 5.44 4.76 -2.80
N VAL A 24 4.42 4.55 -1.96
CA VAL A 24 4.24 5.31 -0.71
C VAL A 24 5.39 5.07 0.26
N ARG A 25 5.82 3.82 0.42
CA ARG A 25 7.00 3.47 1.22
C ARG A 25 8.26 4.18 0.74
N ALA A 26 8.51 4.20 -0.57
CA ALA A 26 9.68 4.85 -1.15
C ALA A 26 9.69 6.37 -0.88
N LEU A 27 8.51 7.01 -0.91
CA LEU A 27 8.36 8.42 -0.51
C LEU A 27 8.60 8.59 1.00
N CYS A 28 8.05 7.70 1.84
CA CYS A 28 8.24 7.72 3.28
C CYS A 28 9.72 7.63 3.68
N ILE A 29 10.49 6.73 3.04
CA ILE A 29 11.94 6.58 3.28
C ILE A 29 12.70 7.88 3.01
N ARG A 30 12.33 8.61 1.95
CA ARG A 30 13.05 9.83 1.52
C ARG A 30 12.61 11.09 2.26
N TRP A 31 11.31 11.23 2.51
CA TRP A 31 10.72 12.46 3.05
C TRP A 31 10.52 12.39 4.58
N TYR A 32 10.32 11.19 5.13
CA TYR A 32 10.00 10.95 6.54
C TYR A 32 10.84 9.81 7.14
N PRO A 33 12.20 9.93 7.14
CA PRO A 33 13.08 8.84 7.55
C PRO A 33 12.92 8.45 9.04
N ARG A 34 12.41 9.34 9.89
CA ARG A 34 12.13 9.05 11.31
C ARG A 34 10.89 8.17 11.47
N ASP A 35 9.83 8.43 10.70
CA ASP A 35 8.58 7.68 10.74
C ASP A 35 8.74 6.32 10.05
N ASN A 36 9.51 6.23 8.98
CA ASN A 36 9.80 4.95 8.34
C ASN A 36 10.44 3.92 9.30
N LYS A 37 11.24 4.35 10.30
CA LYS A 37 11.80 3.44 11.32
C LYS A 37 10.76 2.81 12.24
N LYS A 38 9.58 3.43 12.34
CA LYS A 38 8.45 2.94 13.15
C LYS A 38 7.42 2.19 12.30
N ALA A 39 7.63 2.09 10.99
CA ALA A 39 6.74 1.34 10.10
C ALA A 39 6.76 -0.15 10.47
N PRO A 40 5.62 -0.85 10.37
CA PRO A 40 5.54 -2.27 10.68
C PRO A 40 6.47 -3.07 9.75
N VAL A 41 7.23 -4.00 10.36
CA VAL A 41 8.11 -4.90 9.61
C VAL A 41 7.25 -5.99 9.00
N LYS A 42 7.40 -6.22 7.69
CA LYS A 42 6.75 -7.35 7.00
C LYS A 42 7.30 -8.66 7.55
N GLU A 43 6.42 -9.52 8.05
CA GLU A 43 6.80 -10.88 8.41
C GLU A 43 6.76 -11.67 7.10
N LYS A 44 7.91 -12.14 6.60
CA LYS A 44 7.99 -12.87 5.31
C LYS A 44 7.29 -14.23 5.38
N LYS A 45 5.96 -14.24 5.42
CA LYS A 45 5.11 -15.43 5.42
C LYS A 45 4.90 -15.88 3.98
N HIS A 46 4.89 -17.19 3.76
CA HIS A 46 4.90 -17.78 2.41
C HIS A 46 3.54 -17.76 1.69
N ARG A 47 2.53 -17.03 2.19
CA ARG A 47 1.17 -17.00 1.61
C ARG A 47 0.83 -15.62 1.08
N ALA A 48 0.32 -15.59 -0.15
CA ALA A 48 -0.14 -14.36 -0.81
C ALA A 48 -1.20 -13.60 0.00
N MET A 49 -2.08 -14.31 0.72
CA MET A 49 -3.08 -13.68 1.59
C MET A 49 -2.44 -12.91 2.76
N ASP A 50 -1.34 -13.42 3.29
CA ASP A 50 -0.62 -12.76 4.39
C ASP A 50 0.09 -11.50 3.86
N ASP A 51 0.71 -11.56 2.67
CA ASP A 51 1.29 -10.38 1.99
C ASP A 51 0.26 -9.26 1.74
N ILE A 52 -0.98 -9.61 1.37
CA ILE A 52 -2.08 -8.65 1.19
C ILE A 52 -2.40 -7.95 2.51
N ARG A 53 -2.55 -8.71 3.60
CA ARG A 53 -2.87 -8.17 4.93
C ARG A 53 -1.76 -7.26 5.45
N GLU A 54 -0.50 -7.64 5.22
CA GLU A 54 0.64 -6.82 5.59
C GLU A 54 0.70 -5.51 4.80
N SER A 55 0.45 -5.57 3.49
CA SER A 55 0.43 -4.37 2.64
C SER A 55 -0.70 -3.41 3.02
N ILE A 56 -1.87 -3.92 3.40
CA ILE A 56 -2.97 -3.10 3.96
C ILE A 56 -2.55 -2.45 5.28
N SER A 57 -1.89 -3.19 6.16
CA SER A 57 -1.47 -2.69 7.47
C SER A 57 -0.38 -1.62 7.35
N GLU A 58 0.57 -1.82 6.43
CA GLU A 58 1.59 -0.85 6.06
C GLU A 58 0.96 0.44 5.51
N LEU A 59 -0.02 0.35 4.62
CA LEU A 59 -0.70 1.54 4.09
C LEU A 59 -1.51 2.27 5.17
N LYS A 60 -2.16 1.56 6.09
CA LYS A 60 -2.84 2.16 7.26
C LYS A 60 -1.87 2.96 8.11
N TYR A 61 -0.70 2.39 8.40
CA TYR A 61 0.36 3.09 9.13
C TYR A 61 0.79 4.37 8.42
N TYR A 62 1.06 4.31 7.11
CA TYR A 62 1.45 5.51 6.36
C TYR A 62 0.36 6.56 6.35
N ARG A 63 -0.91 6.17 6.20
CA ARG A 63 -2.07 7.07 6.28
C ARG A 63 -2.10 7.87 7.58
N GLU A 64 -1.75 7.26 8.70
CA GLU A 64 -1.75 7.90 10.02
C GLU A 64 -0.48 8.72 10.27
N ALA A 65 0.67 8.26 9.77
CA ALA A 65 1.97 8.86 10.07
C ALA A 65 2.37 10.03 9.16
N ILE A 66 2.11 9.92 7.84
CA ILE A 66 2.66 10.87 6.85
C ILE A 66 1.61 11.62 6.03
N PHE A 67 0.39 11.11 5.93
CA PHE A 67 -0.69 11.83 5.25
C PHE A 67 -1.34 12.84 6.19
N LYS A 68 -1.72 14.00 5.65
CA LYS A 68 -2.45 15.01 6.43
C LYS A 68 -3.79 14.41 6.90
N PRO A 69 -4.20 14.67 8.15
CA PRO A 69 -5.51 14.26 8.61
C PRO A 69 -6.56 14.87 7.68
N SER A 70 -7.48 14.03 7.20
CA SER A 70 -8.60 14.51 6.41
C SER A 70 -9.36 15.51 7.26
N LYS A 71 -9.44 16.77 6.81
CA LYS A 71 -10.47 17.69 7.30
C LYS A 71 -11.79 17.10 6.82
N SER A 72 -12.37 16.21 7.62
CA SER A 72 -13.75 15.80 7.42
C SER A 72 -14.57 17.07 7.33
N ARG A 73 -15.07 17.40 6.14
CA ARG A 73 -16.06 18.47 5.97
C ARG A 73 -17.24 18.04 6.86
N LYS A 74 -17.44 18.78 7.95
CA LYS A 74 -18.77 18.86 8.58
C LYS A 74 -19.73 19.48 7.58
#